data_AF-A0A963RSJ7-F1
#
_entry.id   AF-A0A963RSJ7-F1
#
_cell.length_a   1.000
_cell.length_b   1.000
_cell.length_c   1.000
_cell.angle_alpha   90.00
_cell.angle_beta   90.00
_cell.angle_gamma   90.00
#
_symmetry.space_group_name_H-M   'P 1'
#
loop_
_entity.id
_entity.type
_entity.pdbx_description
1 polymer ?
#
loop_
_entity_poly.entity_id
_entity_poly.type
_entity_poly.pdbx_seq_one_letter_code
_entity_poly.pdbx_strand_id
1 'polypeptide(L)' 'AFADAPKDGARAAIEALHARGVRTVMVSGDNRGAAEAMARRLGLKPEEGEVMAEVLPGDKAEAVR' A
#
# COMPACT_ATOMS: atom_id res chain seq x y z
N ALA A 1 18.75 -10.38 -4.37
CA ALA A 1 17.67 -9.59 -3.75
C ALA A 1 16.34 -10.09 -4.32
N PHE A 2 15.40 -10.52 -3.48
CA PHE A 2 14.01 -10.77 -3.90
C PHE A 2 13.30 -9.42 -3.85
N ALA A 3 13.11 -8.78 -4.99
CA ALA A 3 12.37 -7.53 -5.08
C ALA A 3 10.95 -7.86 -5.51
N ASP A 4 9.99 -7.58 -4.63
CA ASP A 4 8.60 -7.64 -5.01
C ASP A 4 8.31 -6.54 -6.05
N ALA A 5 7.46 -6.84 -7.02
CA ALA A 5 7.12 -5.93 -8.10
C ALA A 5 5.60 -5.74 -8.13
N PRO A 6 5.10 -4.49 -8.31
CA PRO A 6 3.70 -4.28 -8.59
C PRO A 6 3.27 -5.13 -9.77
N LYS A 7 2.06 -5.68 -9.68
CA LYS A 7 1.40 -6.27 -10.85
C LYS A 7 1.22 -5.21 -11.93
N ASP A 8 1.25 -5.62 -13.18
CA ASP A 8 0.88 -4.77 -14.30
C ASP A 8 -0.52 -4.17 -14.07
N GLY A 9 -0.64 -2.87 -14.29
CA GLY A 9 -1.89 -2.13 -14.09
C GLY A 9 -2.27 -1.81 -12.63
N ALA A 10 -1.50 -2.24 -11.62
CA ALA A 10 -1.83 -1.96 -10.21
C ALA A 10 -1.97 -0.46 -9.93
N ARG A 11 -1.05 0.36 -10.47
CA ARG A 11 -1.12 1.82 -10.36
C ARG A 11 -2.38 2.40 -11.02
N ALA A 12 -2.70 1.95 -12.23
CA ALA A 12 -3.88 2.41 -12.95
C ALA A 12 -5.18 2.02 -12.22
N ALA A 13 -5.22 0.86 -11.58
CA ALA A 13 -6.35 0.43 -10.76
C ALA A 13 -6.53 1.34 -9.52
N ILE A 14 -5.44 1.69 -8.83
CA ILE A 14 -5.45 2.62 -7.69
C ILE A 14 -5.94 4.01 -8.15
N GLU A 15 -5.42 4.52 -9.25
CA GLU A 15 -5.87 5.80 -9.83
C GLU A 15 -7.37 5.79 -10.16
N ALA A 16 -7.88 4.71 -10.74
CA ALA A 16 -9.30 4.56 -11.04
C ALA A 16 -10.18 4.53 -9.77
N LEU A 17 -9.68 3.96 -8.67
CA LEU A 17 -10.36 4.00 -7.37
C LEU A 17 -10.36 5.42 -6.78
N HIS A 18 -9.22 6.11 -6.83
CA HIS A 18 -9.10 7.50 -6.37
C HIS A 18 -10.03 8.44 -7.15
N ALA A 19 -10.12 8.28 -8.48
CA ALA A 19 -11.04 9.04 -9.32
C ALA A 19 -12.52 8.84 -8.97
N ARG A 20 -12.85 7.71 -8.31
CA ARG A 20 -14.20 7.39 -7.81
C ARG A 20 -14.41 7.84 -6.36
N GLY A 21 -13.45 8.55 -5.76
CA GLY A 21 -13.49 8.98 -4.37
C GLY A 21 -13.21 7.86 -3.36
N VAL A 22 -12.71 6.70 -3.81
CA VAL A 22 -12.36 5.59 -2.91
C VAL A 22 -10.94 5.80 -2.42
N ARG A 23 -10.77 6.02 -1.12
CA ARG A 23 -9.44 6.06 -0.48
C ARG A 23 -8.83 4.66 -0.49
N THR A 24 -7.56 4.55 -0.85
CA THR A 24 -6.83 3.29 -0.79
C THR A 24 -5.66 3.38 0.20
N VAL A 25 -5.40 2.28 0.91
CA VAL A 25 -4.32 2.17 1.90
C VAL A 25 -3.64 0.82 1.69
N MET A 26 -2.32 0.81 1.70
CA MET A 26 -1.54 -0.43 1.66
C MET A 26 -1.20 -0.90 3.07
N VAL A 27 -1.52 -2.16 3.38
CA VAL A 27 -1.16 -2.84 4.63
C VAL A 27 -0.09 -3.88 4.33
N SER A 28 1.13 -3.66 4.82
CA SER A 28 2.28 -4.54 4.63
C SER A 28 2.88 -5.01 5.95
N GLY A 29 3.39 -6.24 5.95
CA GLY A 29 4.21 -6.77 7.04
C GLY A 29 5.71 -6.46 6.89
N ASP A 30 6.10 -5.86 5.76
CA ASP A 30 7.47 -5.43 5.55
C ASP A 30 7.83 -4.25 6.45
N ASN A 31 9.14 -4.02 6.61
CA ASN A 31 9.63 -2.82 7.27
C ASN A 31 9.16 -1.55 6.54
N ARG A 32 9.15 -0.44 7.27
CA ARG A 32 8.67 0.85 6.76
C ARG A 32 9.34 1.30 5.47
N GLY A 33 10.66 1.17 5.36
CA GLY A 33 11.38 1.61 4.16
C GLY A 33 10.95 0.87 2.89
N ALA A 34 10.79 -0.46 3.00
CA ALA A 34 10.33 -1.31 1.89
C ALA A 34 8.86 -1.04 1.54
N ALA A 35 7.99 -0.96 2.54
CA ALA A 35 6.57 -0.68 2.34
C ALA A 35 6.37 0.69 1.66
N GLU A 36 7.00 1.75 2.16
CA GLU A 36 6.88 3.07 1.54
C GLU A 36 7.44 3.13 0.12
N ALA A 37 8.54 2.42 -0.15
CA ALA A 37 9.10 2.35 -1.49
C ALA A 37 8.12 1.66 -2.47
N MET A 38 7.46 0.57 -2.06
CA MET A 38 6.43 -0.08 -2.85
C MET A 38 5.20 0.82 -3.04
N ALA A 39 4.75 1.49 -1.99
CA ALA A 39 3.62 2.42 -2.04
C ALA A 39 3.83 3.53 -3.08
N ARG A 40 5.01 4.15 -3.08
CA ARG A 40 5.36 5.18 -4.08
C ARG A 40 5.33 4.63 -5.51
N ARG A 41 5.77 3.38 -5.72
CA ARG A 41 5.67 2.70 -7.03
C ARG A 41 4.22 2.44 -7.45
N LEU A 42 3.35 2.16 -6.48
CA LEU A 42 1.90 1.97 -6.69
C LEU A 42 1.13 3.28 -6.87
N GLY A 43 1.77 4.44 -6.65
CA GLY A 43 1.12 5.76 -6.71
C GLY A 43 0.42 6.17 -5.42
N LEU A 44 0.65 5.45 -4.32
CA LEU A 44 0.21 5.80 -2.98
C LEU A 44 1.17 6.80 -2.34
N LYS A 45 0.67 7.54 -1.35
CA LYS A 45 1.36 8.61 -0.63
C LYS A 45 1.51 8.26 0.85
N PRO A 46 2.67 7.74 1.26
CA PRO A 46 2.94 7.46 2.67
C PRO A 46 2.69 8.64 3.61
N GLU A 47 3.01 9.86 3.15
CA GLU A 47 2.83 11.11 3.87
C GLU A 47 1.36 11.47 4.13
N GLU A 48 0.42 10.94 3.34
CA GLU A 48 -1.04 11.09 3.53
C GLU A 48 -1.64 9.91 4.34
N GLY A 49 -0.77 9.08 4.94
CA GLY A 49 -1.18 7.94 5.75
C GLY A 49 -1.77 6.78 4.92
N GLU A 50 -1.38 6.65 3.65
CA GLU A 50 -1.84 5.58 2.75
C GLU A 50 -1.02 4.28 2.89
N VAL A 51 -0.18 4.18 3.92
CA VAL A 51 0.66 2.99 4.18
C VAL A 51 0.68 2.65 5.67
N MET A 52 0.43 1.39 5.97
CA MET A 52 0.64 0.77 7.26
C MET A 52 1.70 -0.32 7.09
N ALA A 53 2.87 -0.11 7.69
CA ALA A 53 4.00 -1.04 7.62
C ALA A 53 4.12 -1.87 8.91
N GLU A 54 4.92 -2.94 8.86
CA GLU A 54 5.22 -3.80 10.02
C GLU A 54 3.96 -4.42 10.66
N VAL A 55 2.88 -4.56 9.89
CA VAL A 55 1.61 -5.12 10.36
C VAL A 55 1.69 -6.64 10.40
N LEU A 56 1.56 -7.21 11.60
CA LEU A 56 1.57 -8.67 11.79
C LEU A 56 0.29 -9.31 11.22
N PRO A 57 0.33 -10.60 10.84
CA PRO A 57 -0.84 -11.28 10.29
C PRO A 57 -2.09 -11.21 11.17
N GLY A 58 -1.93 -11.25 12.51
CA GLY A 58 -3.03 -11.11 13.47
C GLY A 58 -3.65 -9.71 13.51
N ASP A 59 -2.87 -8.69 13.20
CA ASP A 59 -3.25 -7.28 13.37
C ASP A 59 -3.85 -6.68 12.09
N LYS A 60 -3.75 -7.39 10.96
CA LYS A 60 -4.33 -6.94 9.68
C LYS A 60 -5.83 -6.69 9.75
N ALA A 61 -6.55 -7.49 10.54
CA ALA A 61 -7.99 -7.31 10.71
C ALA A 61 -8.32 -6.05 11.52
N GLU A 62 -7.49 -5.69 12.49
CA GLU A 62 -7.62 -4.46 13.27
C GLU A 62 -7.28 -3.23 12.43
N ALA A 63 -6.28 -3.34 11.55
CA ALA A 63 -5.88 -2.28 10.63
C ALA A 63 -6.97 -1.81 9.65
N VAL A 64 -8.06 -2.57 9.47
CA VAL A 64 -9.16 -2.27 8.52
C VAL A 64 -10.50 -2.03 9.25
N ARG A 65 -10.52 -1.98 10.58
CA ARG A 65 -11.72 -1.59 11.35
C ARG A 65 -11.92 -0.08 11.34
#